data_AF-A0AAP4RBX4-F1
#
_entry.id   AF-A0AAP4RBX4-F1
#
_cell.length_a   1.000
_cell.length_b   1.000
_cell.length_c   1.000
_cell.angle_alpha   90.00
_cell.angle_beta   90.00
_cell.angle_gamma   90.00
#
_symmetry.space_group_name_H-M   'P 1'
#
loop_
_entity.id
_entity.type
_entity.pdbx_description
1 polymer ?
#
loop_
_entity_poly.entity_id
_entity_poly.type
_entity_poly.pdbx_seq_one_letter_code
_entity_poly.pdbx_strand_id
1 'polypeptide(L)' 'MAQKLYRVVETVWKGEGRVAVDIGCAWKPERAARKEMNDLAVKNPVKLYSLERQK' A
#
# COMPACT_ATOMS: atom_id res chain seq x y z
N MET A 1 -14.08 -12.72 15.14
CA MET A 1 -14.05 -11.81 13.95
C MET A 1 -12.74 -12.06 13.22
N ALA A 2 -12.76 -12.47 11.95
CA ALA A 2 -11.54 -12.62 11.16
C ALA A 2 -10.90 -11.24 10.97
N GLN A 3 -9.62 -11.08 11.37
CA GLN A 3 -8.90 -9.84 11.16
C GLN A 3 -8.68 -9.63 9.66
N LYS A 4 -9.08 -8.45 9.15
CA LYS A 4 -8.82 -8.07 7.77
C LYS A 4 -7.32 -7.77 7.62
N LEU A 5 -6.67 -8.38 6.63
CA LEU A 5 -5.28 -8.09 6.30
C LEU A 5 -5.21 -7.01 5.22
N TYR A 6 -4.09 -6.30 5.24
CA TYR A 6 -3.77 -5.20 4.33
C TYR A 6 -2.35 -5.36 3.82
N ARG A 7 -2.09 -4.85 2.62
CA ARG A 7 -0.73 -4.72 2.07
C ARG A 7 -0.52 -3.33 1.50
N VAL A 8 0.73 -2.92 1.37
CA VAL A 8 1.08 -1.65 0.73
C VAL A 8 1.18 -1.85 -0.78
N VAL A 9 0.56 -0.97 -1.55
CA VAL A 9 0.63 -0.91 -3.01
C VAL A 9 1.11 0.48 -3.44
N GLU A 10 1.82 0.56 -4.56
CA GLU A 10 2.19 1.84 -5.16
C GLU A 10 1.04 2.37 -6.01
N THR A 11 0.68 3.62 -5.81
CA THR A 11 -0.29 4.33 -6.63
C THR A 11 0.46 5.07 -7.73
N VAL A 12 0.13 4.77 -8.98
CA VAL A 12 0.63 5.49 -10.15
C VAL A 12 -0.51 6.04 -10.99
N TRP A 13 -0.29 7.20 -11.61
CA TRP A 13 -1.19 7.75 -12.62
C TRP A 13 -0.77 7.23 -13.98
N LYS A 14 -1.67 6.52 -14.68
CA LYS A 14 -1.46 6.07 -16.06
C LYS A 14 -2.63 6.53 -16.90
N GLY A 15 -2.39 7.41 -17.88
CA GLY A 15 -3.30 7.83 -18.94
C GLY A 15 -4.73 8.17 -18.49
N GLU A 16 -5.53 7.14 -18.26
CA GLU A 16 -6.96 7.18 -17.95
C GLU A 16 -7.30 7.10 -16.45
N GLY A 17 -6.32 6.98 -15.55
CA GLY A 17 -6.61 7.04 -14.11
C GLY A 17 -5.52 6.59 -13.14
N ARG A 18 -5.95 6.43 -11.90
CA ARG A 18 -5.13 6.00 -10.77
C ARG A 18 -5.09 4.47 -10.72
N VAL A 19 -3.91 3.89 -10.87
CA VAL A 19 -3.67 2.44 -10.84
C VAL A 19 -2.87 2.06 -9.59
N ALA A 20 -3.30 1.00 -8.90
CA ALA A 20 -2.54 0.38 -7.83
C ALA A 20 -1.62 -0.71 -8.42
N VAL A 21 -0.33 -0.63 -8.10
CA VAL A 21 0.72 -1.55 -8.53
C VAL A 21 1.21 -2.32 -7.31
N ASP A 22 1.28 -3.64 -7.44
CA ASP A 22 1.87 -4.50 -6.43
C ASP A 22 3.38 -4.28 -6.37
N ILE A 23 3.88 -4.00 -5.16
CA ILE A 23 5.30 -3.76 -4.87
C ILE A 23 5.90 -4.88 -4.03
N GLY A 24 5.21 -6.01 -3.87
CA GLY A 24 5.70 -7.19 -3.15
C GLY A 24 5.59 -7.09 -1.63
N CYS A 25 4.81 -6.14 -1.10
CA CYS A 25 4.56 -6.04 0.34
C CYS A 25 3.63 -7.18 0.81
N ALA A 26 4.02 -7.83 1.92
CA ALA A 26 3.23 -8.90 2.51
C ALA A 26 1.91 -8.41 3.12
N TRP A 27 0.89 -9.28 3.11
CA TRP A 27 -0.36 -9.07 3.82
C TRP A 27 -0.13 -9.10 5.33
N LYS A 28 -0.57 -8.04 6.03
CA LYS A 28 -0.36 -7.87 7.47
C LYS A 28 -1.51 -7.06 8.09
N PRO A 29 -1.65 -7.04 9.42
CA PRO A 29 -2.67 -6.22 10.07
C PRO A 29 -2.52 -4.73 9.72
N GLU A 30 -3.63 -4.00 9.72
CA GLU A 30 -3.70 -2.59 9.29
C GLU A 30 -2.62 -1.70 9.88
N ARG A 31 -2.39 -1.82 11.20
CA ARG A 31 -1.39 -1.03 11.93
C ARG A 31 0.03 -1.27 11.41
N ALA A 32 0.36 -2.52 11.10
CA ALA A 32 1.67 -2.88 10.56
C ALA A 32 1.82 -2.40 9.11
N ALA A 33 0.78 -2.55 8.28
CA ALA A 33 0.78 -2.09 6.89
C ALA A 33 0.90 -0.56 6.82
N ARG A 34 0.21 0.17 7.70
CA ARG A 34 0.28 1.63 7.76
C ARG A 34 1.66 2.14 8.19
N LYS A 35 2.32 1.45 9.12
CA LYS A 35 3.69 1.79 9.51
C LYS A 35 4.64 1.64 8.33
N GLU A 36 4.59 0.51 7.64
CA GLU A 36 5.43 0.25 6.47
C GLU A 36 5.15 1.23 5.32
N MET A 37 3.89 1.59 5.09
CA MET A 37 3.51 2.62 4.12
C MET A 37 4.17 3.96 4.43
N ASN A 38 4.17 4.37 5.71
CA ASN A 38 4.84 5.61 6.14
C ASN A 38 6.36 5.50 5.96
N ASP A 39 6.97 4.37 6.33
CA ASP A 39 8.41 4.14 6.17
C ASP A 39 8.81 4.19 4.68
N LEU A 40 7.98 3.66 3.79
CA LEU A 40 8.17 3.72 2.33
C LEU A 40 7.99 5.14 1.78
N ALA A 41 6.99 5.89 2.29
CA ALA A 41 6.77 7.28 1.91
C ALA A 41 7.95 8.19 2.34
N VAL A 42 8.54 7.94 3.51
CA VAL A 42 9.74 8.67 3.98
C VAL A 42 10.95 8.32 3.11
N LYS A 43 11.14 7.03 2.77
CA LYS A 43 12.26 6.60 1.91
C LYS A 43 12.15 7.09 0.48
N ASN A 44 10.93 7.21 -0.05
CA ASN A 44 10.65 7.58 -1.43
C ASN A 44 9.50 8.62 -1.49
N PRO A 45 9.77 9.90 -1.19
CA PRO A 45 8.73 10.92 -1.07
C PRO A 45 8.02 11.27 -2.39
N VAL A 46 8.61 10.90 -3.54
CA VAL A 46 8.02 11.11 -4.87
C VAL A 46 6.94 10.07 -5.19
N LYS A 47 6.99 8.90 -4.55
CA LYS A 47 6.05 7.80 -4.79
C LYS A 47 4.83 7.93 -3.88
N LEU A 48 3.66 7.61 -4.43
CA LEU A 48 2.42 7.54 -3.67
C LEU A 48 2.16 6.09 -3.27
N TYR A 49 1.87 5.86 -2.00
CA TYR A 49 1.54 4.53 -1.48
C TYR A 49 0.12 4.49 -0.95
N SER A 50 -0.51 3.33 -0.96
CA SER A 50 -1.84 3.12 -0.41
C SER A 50 -1.98 1.73 0.17
N LEU A 51 -2.99 1.55 1.03
CA LEU A 51 -3.31 0.25 1.61
C LEU A 51 -4.36 -0.45 0.75
N GLU A 52 -4.00 -1.63 0.25
CA GLU A 52 -4.96 -2.55 -0.34
C GLU A 52 -5.46 -3.51 0.74
N ARG A 53 -6.78 -3.76 0.75
CA ARG A 53 -7.43 -4.67 1.69
C ARG A 53 -7.64 -6.03 1.06
N GLN A 54 -7.34 -7.10 1.82
CA GLN A 54 -7.59 -8.46 1.38
C GLN A 54 -9.11 -8.64 1.26
N LYS A 55 -9.58 -8.97 0.06
CA LYS A 55 -11.00 -9.21 -0.21
C LYS A 55 -11.47 -10.49 0.45
#